data_AF-A0A8T6T0I6-F1
#
_entry.id   AF-A0A8T6T0I6-F1
#
_cell.length_a   1.000
_cell.length_b   1.000
_cell.length_c   1.000
_cell.angle_alpha   90.00
_cell.angle_beta   90.00
_cell.angle_gamma   90.00
#
_symmetry.space_group_name_H-M   'P 1'
#
loop_
_entity.id
_entity.type
_entity.pdbx_description
1 polymer ?
#
loop_
_entity_poly.entity_id
_entity_poly.type
_entity_poly.pdbx_seq_one_letter_code
_entity_poly.pdbx_strand_id
1 'polypeptide(L)'
;GPLEPGAVWAAVRIPDEHVGVSANIPRISTLDLDDPDHYMASDNVYSLAEEFGYWDPDSGEEFKFWKAYSGRRPYSTREFYVLSTLAPSLNLTMDMEELPFSVKPDEKVSIQQVLAYYRETYEGTELDMG
;
A
#
# COMPACT_ATOMS: atom_id res chain seq x y z
N GLY A 1 -12.33 -15.22 -27.08
CA GLY A 1 -13.59 -14.57 -27.56
C GLY A 1 -13.33 -13.10 -27.86
N PRO A 2 -14.25 -12.29 -28.39
CA PRO A 2 -13.95 -10.87 -28.60
C PRO A 2 -13.80 -10.19 -27.22
N LEU A 3 -12.55 -9.82 -26.92
CA LEU A 3 -12.02 -9.22 -25.68
C LEU A 3 -12.00 -10.17 -24.47
N GLU A 4 -10.96 -11.00 -24.42
CA GLU A 4 -10.53 -11.69 -23.19
C GLU A 4 -10.07 -10.65 -22.15
N PRO A 5 -10.27 -10.87 -20.84
CA PRO A 5 -10.05 -9.85 -19.83
C PRO A 5 -8.63 -9.28 -19.91
N GLY A 6 -8.56 -8.00 -20.30
CA GLY A 6 -7.33 -7.22 -20.31
C GLY A 6 -6.79 -7.05 -18.89
N ALA A 7 -5.47 -6.92 -18.77
CA ALA A 7 -4.81 -6.74 -17.48
C ALA A 7 -5.43 -5.60 -16.67
N VAL A 8 -5.76 -5.85 -15.39
CA VAL A 8 -6.16 -4.80 -14.44
C VAL A 8 -4.92 -4.20 -13.79
N TRP A 9 -4.92 -2.87 -13.67
CA TRP A 9 -3.84 -2.15 -13.00
C TRP A 9 -4.39 -0.92 -12.25
N ALA A 10 -3.63 -0.48 -11.25
CA ALA A 10 -3.82 0.77 -10.55
C ALA A 10 -2.47 1.39 -10.21
N ALA A 11 -2.41 2.71 -10.15
CA ALA A 11 -1.24 3.50 -9.80
C ALA A 11 -1.67 4.67 -8.92
N VAL A 12 -0.87 4.94 -7.89
CA VAL A 12 -1.06 6.06 -6.97
C VAL A 12 0.24 6.84 -6.89
N ARG A 13 0.17 8.17 -7.10
CA ARG A 13 1.30 9.08 -6.96
C ARG A 13 1.67 9.20 -5.48
N ILE A 14 2.94 8.95 -5.15
CA ILE A 14 3.48 9.28 -3.83
C ILE A 14 3.73 10.80 -3.80
N PRO A 15 3.21 11.53 -2.80
CA PRO A 15 3.48 12.97 -2.67
C PRO A 15 4.98 13.27 -2.55
N ASP A 16 5.42 14.44 -3.01
CA ASP A 16 6.86 14.76 -3.16
C ASP A 16 7.65 14.67 -1.84
N GLU A 17 7.01 14.94 -0.71
CA GLU A 17 7.63 14.92 0.63
C GLU A 17 7.36 13.60 1.39
N HIS A 18 6.85 12.57 0.70
CA HIS A 18 6.50 11.30 1.30
C HIS A 18 7.45 10.17 0.89
N VAL A 19 7.54 9.16 1.76
CA VAL A 19 8.23 7.90 1.50
C VAL A 19 7.20 6.77 1.48
N GLY A 20 7.24 5.96 0.41
CA GLY A 20 6.51 4.70 0.31
C GLY A 20 7.45 3.51 0.33
N VAL A 21 6.97 2.37 0.82
CA VAL A 21 7.73 1.11 0.87
C VAL A 21 6.83 -0.02 0.39
N SER A 22 7.30 -0.89 -0.49
CA SER A 22 6.49 -2.00 -1.00
C SER A 22 7.34 -3.26 -1.09
N ALA A 23 7.04 -4.26 -0.26
CA ALA A 23 7.73 -5.54 -0.22
C ALA A 23 6.79 -6.64 -0.74
N ASN A 24 6.80 -6.85 -2.06
CA ASN A 24 6.20 -8.01 -2.73
C ASN A 24 4.69 -8.27 -2.49
N ILE A 25 3.96 -7.30 -1.93
CA ILE A 25 2.51 -7.37 -1.66
C ILE A 25 1.87 -6.07 -2.19
N PRO A 26 0.75 -6.13 -2.93
CA PRO A 26 0.05 -4.93 -3.36
C PRO A 26 -0.50 -4.16 -2.14
N ARG A 27 -0.29 -2.84 -2.14
CA ARG A 27 -0.68 -1.97 -1.01
C ARG A 27 -1.67 -0.87 -1.35
N ILE A 28 -1.93 -0.65 -2.63
CA ILE A 28 -2.90 0.36 -3.07
C ILE A 28 -4.26 -0.02 -2.49
N SER A 29 -4.88 0.90 -1.78
CA SER A 29 -6.15 0.71 -1.09
C SER A 29 -7.28 1.29 -1.92
N THR A 30 -7.90 2.36 -1.45
CA THR A 30 -8.93 3.11 -2.17
C THR A 30 -8.32 3.86 -3.36
N LEU A 31 -9.17 4.14 -4.35
CA LEU A 31 -8.82 4.85 -5.57
C LEU A 31 -9.79 6.02 -5.75
N ASP A 32 -9.23 7.23 -5.84
CA ASP A 32 -10.00 8.43 -6.19
C ASP A 32 -9.76 8.75 -7.67
N LEU A 33 -10.53 8.12 -8.56
CA LEU A 33 -10.36 8.31 -10.01
C LEU A 33 -10.87 9.66 -10.52
N ASP A 34 -11.48 10.48 -9.65
CA ASP A 34 -11.81 11.87 -9.95
C ASP A 34 -10.58 12.79 -9.80
N ASP A 35 -9.49 12.30 -9.21
CA ASP A 35 -8.18 12.97 -9.09
C ASP A 35 -7.10 12.30 -9.97
N PRO A 36 -7.07 12.58 -11.28
CA PRO A 36 -6.13 11.97 -12.22
C PRO A 36 -4.67 12.40 -12.01
N ASP A 37 -4.41 13.46 -11.23
CA ASP A 37 -3.05 13.89 -10.89
C ASP A 37 -2.40 12.99 -9.84
N HIS A 38 -3.22 12.25 -9.07
CA HIS A 38 -2.77 11.36 -8.01
C HIS A 38 -3.13 9.89 -8.24
N TYR A 39 -4.18 9.59 -9.01
CA TYR A 39 -4.67 8.23 -9.20
C TYR A 39 -4.86 7.90 -10.67
N MET A 40 -4.50 6.68 -11.04
CA MET A 40 -4.80 6.12 -12.35
C MET A 40 -5.13 4.65 -12.18
N ALA A 41 -6.04 4.13 -13.00
CA ALA A 41 -6.34 2.70 -13.04
C ALA A 41 -6.82 2.30 -14.44
N SER A 42 -6.91 1.00 -14.69
CA SER A 42 -7.60 0.50 -15.87
C SER A 42 -9.10 0.79 -15.80
N ASP A 43 -9.72 1.08 -16.95
CA ASP A 43 -11.16 1.39 -17.04
C ASP A 43 -12.07 0.30 -16.42
N ASN A 44 -11.58 -0.94 -16.34
CA ASN A 44 -12.27 -2.11 -15.80
C ASN A 44 -11.92 -2.45 -14.34
N VAL A 45 -11.22 -1.58 -13.61
CA VAL A 45 -10.72 -1.86 -12.24
C VAL A 45 -11.82 -2.20 -11.23
N TYR A 46 -13.03 -1.65 -11.39
CA TYR A 46 -14.18 -1.99 -10.53
C TYR A 46 -15.01 -3.11 -11.13
N SER A 47 -15.36 -3.00 -12.42
CA SER A 47 -16.25 -3.96 -13.08
C SER A 47 -15.69 -5.37 -13.12
N LEU A 48 -14.36 -5.54 -13.24
CA LEU A 48 -13.76 -6.87 -13.19
C LEU A 48 -13.80 -7.45 -11.77
N ALA A 49 -13.61 -6.63 -10.73
CA ALA A 49 -13.72 -7.11 -9.35
C ALA A 49 -15.15 -7.57 -9.04
N GLU A 50 -16.15 -6.84 -9.52
CA GLU A 50 -17.57 -7.21 -9.40
C GLU A 50 -17.89 -8.50 -10.18
N GLU A 51 -17.49 -8.58 -11.47
CA GLU A 51 -17.75 -9.74 -12.33
C GLU A 51 -17.19 -11.05 -11.74
N PHE A 52 -16.00 -10.98 -11.13
CA PHE A 52 -15.35 -12.14 -10.52
C PHE A 52 -15.76 -12.38 -9.05
N GLY A 53 -16.61 -11.53 -8.48
CA GLY A 53 -17.07 -11.61 -7.09
C GLY A 53 -15.96 -11.33 -6.07
N TYR A 54 -14.94 -10.57 -6.45
CA TYR A 54 -13.85 -10.13 -5.57
C TYR A 54 -14.22 -8.93 -4.71
N TRP A 55 -15.21 -8.15 -5.15
CA TRP A 55 -15.81 -7.06 -4.42
C TRP A 55 -17.29 -6.96 -4.78
N ASP A 56 -18.12 -6.59 -3.82
CA ASP A 56 -19.55 -6.39 -4.00
C ASP A 56 -19.89 -4.92 -3.68
N PRO A 57 -20.32 -4.11 -4.68
CA PRO A 57 -20.68 -2.72 -4.46
C PRO A 57 -21.86 -2.54 -3.49
N ASP A 58 -22.72 -3.54 -3.33
CA ASP A 58 -23.89 -3.48 -2.45
C ASP A 58 -23.59 -3.99 -1.02
N SER A 59 -22.39 -4.54 -0.79
CA SER A 59 -21.98 -5.05 0.53
C SER A 59 -21.85 -3.98 1.61
N GLY A 60 -21.72 -2.71 1.19
CA GLY A 60 -21.36 -1.59 2.06
C GLY A 60 -19.87 -1.53 2.41
N GLU A 61 -19.05 -2.47 1.91
CA GLU A 61 -17.60 -2.39 2.03
C GLU A 61 -16.99 -1.50 0.94
N GLU A 62 -16.12 -0.58 1.35
CA GLU A 62 -15.37 0.26 0.42
C GLU A 62 -14.42 -0.59 -0.45
N PHE A 63 -14.32 -0.28 -1.74
CA PHE A 63 -13.38 -0.93 -2.62
C PHE A 63 -11.94 -0.64 -2.20
N LYS A 64 -11.19 -1.70 -1.87
CA LYS A 64 -9.74 -1.65 -1.65
C LYS A 64 -9.05 -2.54 -2.68
N PHE A 65 -8.18 -1.97 -3.50
CA PHE A 65 -7.53 -2.69 -4.60
C PHE A 65 -6.73 -3.91 -4.11
N TRP A 66 -5.95 -3.76 -3.02
CA TRP A 66 -5.23 -4.88 -2.41
C TRP A 66 -6.18 -5.99 -1.91
N LYS A 67 -7.36 -5.64 -1.42
CA LYS A 67 -8.33 -6.59 -0.87
C LYS A 67 -8.98 -7.38 -2.00
N ALA A 68 -9.45 -6.67 -3.04
CA ALA A 68 -10.08 -7.28 -4.20
C ALA A 68 -9.11 -8.18 -5.00
N TYR A 69 -7.89 -7.72 -5.28
CA TYR A 69 -6.98 -8.38 -6.22
C TYR A 69 -5.85 -9.21 -5.58
N SER A 70 -5.76 -9.24 -4.26
CA SER A 70 -4.80 -10.08 -3.53
C SER A 70 -5.43 -10.83 -2.35
N GLY A 71 -6.33 -10.19 -1.60
CA GLY A 71 -6.98 -10.79 -0.42
C GLY A 71 -6.03 -11.05 0.76
N ARG A 72 -4.78 -10.61 0.66
CA ARG A 72 -3.76 -10.72 1.72
C ARG A 72 -3.55 -9.36 2.36
N ARG A 73 -3.23 -9.35 3.67
CA ARG A 73 -2.84 -8.13 4.41
C ARG A 73 -1.83 -7.31 3.59
N PRO A 74 -2.04 -5.99 3.39
CA PRO A 74 -1.29 -5.19 2.42
C PRO A 74 0.08 -4.71 2.90
N TYR A 75 0.66 -5.35 3.92
CA TYR A 75 1.96 -4.98 4.47
C TYR A 75 2.55 -6.14 5.28
N SER A 76 3.87 -6.10 5.45
CA SER A 76 4.63 -7.00 6.32
C SER A 76 5.36 -6.20 7.41
N THR A 77 6.11 -6.90 8.25
CA THR A 77 7.01 -6.31 9.24
C THR A 77 7.96 -5.27 8.64
N ARG A 78 8.38 -5.42 7.38
CA ARG A 78 9.31 -4.49 6.73
C ARG A 78 8.66 -3.12 6.49
N GLU A 79 7.47 -3.10 5.90
CA GLU A 79 6.73 -1.85 5.70
C GLU A 79 6.41 -1.18 7.02
N PHE A 80 5.96 -1.96 8.01
CA PHE A 80 5.70 -1.46 9.35
C PHE A 80 6.95 -0.80 9.94
N TYR A 81 8.07 -1.51 9.99
CA TYR A 81 9.31 -1.00 10.57
C TYR A 81 9.77 0.30 9.91
N VAL A 82 9.80 0.35 8.58
CA VAL A 82 10.28 1.55 7.88
C VAL A 82 9.32 2.72 8.07
N LEU A 83 8.01 2.53 7.92
CA LEU A 83 7.03 3.62 8.05
C LEU A 83 6.96 4.14 9.50
N SER A 84 6.97 3.25 10.49
CA SER A 84 6.97 3.62 11.91
C SER A 84 8.25 4.33 12.33
N THR A 85 9.40 3.94 11.76
CA THR A 85 10.68 4.62 12.01
C THR A 85 10.71 6.02 11.41
N LEU A 86 10.14 6.20 10.22
CA LEU A 86 10.13 7.49 9.52
C LEU A 86 9.09 8.47 10.09
N ALA A 87 7.94 7.97 10.53
CA ALA A 87 6.82 8.78 11.01
C ALA A 87 6.30 8.27 12.37
N PRO A 88 7.12 8.30 13.43
CA PRO A 88 6.71 7.83 14.77
C PRO A 88 5.50 8.58 15.32
N SER A 89 5.27 9.84 14.90
CA SER A 89 4.09 10.63 15.26
C SER A 89 2.75 9.98 14.85
N LEU A 90 2.76 9.10 13.85
CA LEU A 90 1.56 8.38 13.39
C LEU A 90 1.16 7.23 14.30
N ASN A 91 2.03 6.81 15.25
CA ASN A 91 1.76 5.71 16.18
C ASN A 91 1.22 4.46 15.49
N LEU A 92 1.83 4.07 14.36
CA LEU A 92 1.42 2.90 13.60
C LEU A 92 1.58 1.63 14.44
N THR A 93 0.71 0.66 14.21
CA THR A 93 0.71 -0.63 14.93
C THR A 93 0.43 -1.81 13.99
N MET A 94 0.90 -3.00 14.35
CA MET A 94 0.77 -4.23 13.54
C MET A 94 -0.64 -4.87 13.59
N ASP A 95 -1.56 -4.34 14.41
CA ASP A 95 -2.98 -4.71 14.47
C ASP A 95 -3.85 -3.89 13.51
N MET A 96 -3.32 -2.83 12.88
CA MET A 96 -4.02 -2.09 11.84
C MET A 96 -4.35 -3.00 10.64
N GLU A 97 -5.54 -2.83 10.04
CA GLU A 97 -5.94 -3.58 8.84
C GLU A 97 -4.97 -3.32 7.69
N GLU A 98 -4.57 -2.06 7.52
CA GLU A 98 -3.61 -1.59 6.53
C GLU A 98 -2.78 -0.45 7.09
N LEU A 99 -1.58 -0.25 6.53
CA LEU A 99 -0.72 0.90 6.84
C LEU A 99 -0.88 1.98 5.74
N PRO A 100 -0.54 3.24 6.03
CA PRO A 100 -0.51 4.28 5.00
C PRO A 100 0.31 3.87 3.77
N PHE A 101 -0.22 4.15 2.58
CA PHE A 101 0.47 3.88 1.31
C PHE A 101 1.82 4.62 1.22
N SER A 102 1.91 5.78 1.86
CA SER A 102 3.16 6.51 2.09
C SER A 102 3.03 7.37 3.34
N VAL A 103 4.17 7.79 3.92
CA VAL A 103 4.21 8.70 5.08
C VAL A 103 5.11 9.88 4.79
N LYS A 104 4.76 11.05 5.31
CA LYS A 104 5.70 12.16 5.45
C LYS A 104 6.59 11.87 6.65
N PRO A 105 7.93 11.80 6.50
CA PRO A 105 8.81 11.60 7.64
C PRO A 105 8.70 12.77 8.64
N ASP A 106 8.75 12.47 9.94
CA ASP A 106 8.72 13.48 11.00
C ASP A 106 9.96 14.38 10.96
N GLU A 107 11.10 13.80 10.58
CA GLU A 107 12.38 14.47 10.42
C GLU A 107 12.90 14.29 9.00
N LYS A 108 13.70 15.25 8.51
CA LYS A 108 14.29 15.14 7.17
C LYS A 108 15.20 13.92 7.08
N VAL A 109 14.91 13.04 6.12
CA VAL A 109 15.71 11.84 5.88
C VAL A 109 16.51 11.95 4.59
N SER A 110 17.75 11.47 4.64
CA SER A 110 18.57 11.27 3.45
C SER A 110 18.26 9.92 2.80
N ILE A 111 18.50 9.82 1.48
CA ILE A 111 18.39 8.54 0.73
C ILE A 111 19.25 7.44 1.38
N GLN A 112 20.41 7.81 1.95
CA GLN A 112 21.31 6.87 2.62
C GLN A 112 20.68 6.26 3.87
N GLN A 113 19.95 7.05 4.65
CA GLN A 113 19.22 6.55 5.83
C GLN A 113 18.08 5.63 5.42
N VAL A 114 17.30 5.99 4.38
CA VAL A 114 16.23 5.12 3.86
C VAL A 114 16.78 3.78 3.36
N LEU A 115 17.93 3.78 2.68
CA LEU A 115 18.60 2.56 2.23
C LEU A 115 19.19 1.74 3.39
N ALA A 116 19.62 2.38 4.48
CA ALA A 116 20.09 1.70 5.68
C ALA A 116 18.95 0.90 6.34
N TYR A 117 17.77 1.50 6.51
CA TYR A 117 16.61 0.81 7.06
C TYR A 117 16.16 -0.39 6.22
N TYR A 118 16.41 -0.38 4.91
CA TYR A 118 16.12 -1.54 4.05
C TYR A 118 17.10 -2.71 4.25
N ARG A 119 18.29 -2.45 4.82
CA ARG A 119 19.36 -3.43 5.05
C ARG A 119 19.43 -3.94 6.48
N GLU A 120 18.81 -3.23 7.42
CA GLU A 120 18.79 -3.62 8.83
C GLU A 120 17.92 -4.86 9.06
N THR A 121 18.40 -5.76 9.91
CA THR A 121 17.73 -7.01 10.31
C THR A 121 16.86 -6.84 11.55
N TYR A 122 16.34 -5.62 11.77
CA TYR A 122 15.55 -5.23 12.96
C TYR A 122 16.33 -5.22 14.29
N GLU A 123 17.67 -5.11 14.24
CA GLU A 123 18.56 -5.08 15.41
C GLU A 123 18.08 -4.09 16.48
N GLY A 124 17.90 -4.57 17.72
CA GLY A 124 17.50 -3.74 18.85
C GLY A 124 16.00 -3.44 18.97
N THR A 125 15.14 -4.12 18.20
CA THR A 125 13.68 -4.09 18.37
C THR A 125 13.12 -5.44 18.84
N GLU A 126 11.86 -5.52 19.27
CA GLU A 126 11.20 -6.80 19.59
C GLU A 126 11.10 -7.77 18.39
N LEU A 127 11.46 -7.31 17.18
CA LEU A 127 11.44 -8.06 15.93
C LEU A 127 12.83 -8.58 15.54
N ASP A 128 13.83 -8.38 16.41
CA ASP A 128 15.20 -8.87 16.25
C ASP A 128 15.21 -10.40 16.24
N MET A 129 15.35 -10.99 15.05
CA MET A 129 15.54 -12.43 14.88
C MET A 129 17.02 -12.75 15.00
N GLY A 130 17.50 -12.83 16.25
CA GLY A 130 18.80 -13.39 16.61
C GLY A 130 18.91 -14.88 16.28
#